data_AF-A0A3M6WCC3-F1
#
_entry.id   AF-A0A3M6WCC3-F1
#
_cell.length_a   1.000
_cell.length_b   1.000
_cell.length_c   1.000
_cell.angle_alpha   90.00
_cell.angle_beta   90.00
_cell.angle_gamma   90.00
#
_symmetry.space_group_name_H-M   'P 1'
#
loop_
_entity.id
_entity.type
_entity.pdbx_description
1 polymer ?
#
loop_
_entity_poly.entity_id
_entity_poly.type
_entity_poly.pdbx_seq_one_letter_code
_entity_poly.pdbx_strand_id
1 'polypeptide(L)'
;MLCVRTVGLRQLPRRRHDALRQIRNSASQADNQSTSATSNGTRTFRQRQHGNDALPLPPFLDPIAIEAKTRHKRPKTYQDEQEKTEFQRELEANPFANALATPVRQCAFTQALLPSHFLIPMVAHITPPPEENESGKRQASTIHLSPDINLDVPRELRSPSRSYVIADREVFKTLSSRNKWPLIASERMKKWVGLRLGRDWQALKVNREWTWDKKIDEVILEKLRDNVGVKMREAQQAGLLVHEDAVGTGDVAFGLRAGNTTGDISPGQLRGKEVYDMTVLLGDEKWQGLVGAQSVDLVVLGASSTQALQQALLRLDHYMSSTSG
;
A
#
# COMPACT_ATOMS: atom_id res chain seq x y z
N MET A 1 47.84 -25.33 10.47
CA MET A 1 47.66 -26.72 10.95
C MET A 1 46.29 -26.84 11.59
N LEU A 2 45.34 -27.49 10.90
CA LEU A 2 43.99 -27.76 11.40
C LEU A 2 43.85 -29.27 11.61
N CYS A 3 43.50 -29.68 12.83
CA CYS A 3 43.36 -31.07 13.23
C CYS A 3 41.89 -31.49 13.09
N VAL A 4 41.60 -32.46 12.22
CA VAL A 4 40.25 -33.03 12.02
C VAL A 4 40.16 -34.33 12.80
N ARG A 5 39.22 -34.42 13.74
CA ARG A 5 38.86 -35.68 14.44
C ARG A 5 37.72 -36.37 13.71
N THR A 6 37.94 -37.62 13.31
CA THR A 6 36.92 -38.54 12.81
C THR A 6 36.25 -39.28 13.98
N VAL A 7 34.91 -39.38 13.95
CA VAL A 7 34.11 -40.15 14.91
C VAL A 7 33.52 -41.37 14.18
N GLY A 8 33.79 -42.56 14.72
CA GLY A 8 33.35 -43.84 14.16
C GLY A 8 31.87 -44.15 14.40
N LEU A 9 31.23 -44.73 13.39
CA LEU A 9 29.86 -45.26 13.43
C LEU A 9 29.86 -46.66 14.08
N ARG A 10 29.14 -46.82 15.20
CA ARG A 10 28.78 -48.14 15.75
C ARG A 10 27.44 -48.59 15.16
N GLN A 11 27.40 -49.79 14.61
CA GLN A 11 26.19 -50.45 14.12
C GLN A 11 25.35 -50.99 15.28
N LEU A 12 24.02 -50.78 15.22
CA LEU A 12 23.03 -51.35 16.15
C LEU A 12 22.32 -52.56 15.51
N PRO A 13 21.91 -53.58 16.30
CA PRO A 13 21.36 -54.83 15.77
C PRO A 13 19.92 -54.72 15.26
N ARG A 14 19.67 -55.36 14.11
CA ARG A 14 18.38 -55.52 13.43
C ARG A 14 17.49 -56.54 14.15
N ARG A 15 16.44 -56.10 14.86
CA ARG A 15 15.37 -56.99 15.38
C ARG A 15 14.04 -56.26 15.65
N ARG A 16 13.46 -55.56 14.66
CA ARG A 16 12.16 -54.83 14.80
C ARG A 16 11.25 -54.87 13.57
N HIS A 17 11.30 -55.89 12.71
CA HIS A 17 10.50 -55.89 11.47
C HIS A 17 9.13 -56.59 11.55
N ASP A 18 8.89 -57.49 12.51
CA ASP A 18 7.66 -58.30 12.48
C ASP A 18 6.46 -57.66 13.19
N ALA A 19 6.69 -56.79 14.19
CA ALA A 19 5.60 -56.11 14.92
C ALA A 19 4.88 -55.02 14.09
N LEU A 20 5.54 -54.44 13.09
CA LEU A 20 4.98 -53.36 12.28
C LEU A 20 4.02 -53.86 11.19
N ARG A 21 4.00 -55.16 10.88
CA ARG A 21 3.15 -55.72 9.83
C ARG A 21 1.70 -55.92 10.28
N GLN A 22 1.46 -56.26 11.55
CA GLN A 22 0.09 -56.40 12.08
C GLN A 22 -0.63 -55.05 12.23
N ILE A 23 0.07 -53.99 12.65
CA ILE A 23 -0.51 -52.64 12.79
C ILE A 23 -0.97 -52.10 11.42
N ARG A 24 -0.23 -52.41 10.35
CA ARG A 24 -0.53 -51.92 9.00
C ARG A 24 -1.81 -52.51 8.41
N ASN A 25 -2.14 -53.76 8.76
CA ASN A 25 -3.35 -54.42 8.27
C ASN A 25 -4.62 -53.97 9.01
N SER A 26 -4.52 -53.52 10.26
CA SER A 26 -5.64 -52.94 11.01
C SER A 26 -5.95 -51.50 10.57
N ALA A 27 -4.92 -50.75 10.15
CA ALA A 27 -5.08 -49.38 9.69
C ALA A 27 -5.81 -49.29 8.34
N SER A 28 -5.57 -50.21 7.41
CA SER A 28 -6.20 -50.23 6.09
C SER A 28 -7.69 -50.60 6.08
N GLN A 29 -8.23 -51.15 7.19
CA GLN A 29 -9.69 -51.34 7.37
C GLN A 29 -10.41 -50.11 7.95
N ALA A 30 -9.68 -49.14 8.50
CA ALA A 30 -10.27 -47.96 9.14
C ALA A 30 -10.78 -46.91 8.13
N ASP A 31 -10.27 -46.92 6.90
CA ASP A 31 -10.51 -45.91 5.87
C ASP A 31 -11.88 -46.05 5.15
N ASN A 32 -12.60 -47.15 5.36
CA ASN A 32 -13.91 -47.42 4.72
C ASN A 32 -15.12 -47.26 5.67
N GLN A 33 -14.97 -46.60 6.82
CA GLN A 33 -16.09 -46.40 7.74
C GLN A 33 -16.95 -45.21 7.31
N SER A 34 -18.21 -45.49 6.96
CA SER A 34 -19.21 -44.48 6.60
C SER A 34 -19.39 -43.46 7.72
N THR A 35 -19.37 -42.18 7.36
CA THR A 35 -19.66 -41.07 8.28
C THR A 35 -21.00 -40.46 7.90
N SER A 36 -21.84 -40.19 8.90
CA SER A 36 -23.17 -39.60 8.70
C SER A 36 -23.30 -38.33 9.52
N ALA A 37 -23.83 -37.27 8.90
CA ALA A 37 -24.20 -36.06 9.63
C ALA A 37 -25.43 -36.32 10.51
N THR A 38 -25.49 -35.64 11.65
CA THR A 38 -26.69 -35.65 12.51
C THR A 38 -27.86 -35.02 11.76
N SER A 39 -29.11 -35.43 12.05
CA SER A 39 -30.33 -34.78 11.55
C SER A 39 -30.35 -33.26 11.83
N ASN A 40 -29.76 -32.83 12.93
CA ASN A 40 -29.66 -31.42 13.32
C ASN A 40 -28.51 -30.66 12.64
N GLY A 41 -27.67 -31.33 11.84
CA GLY A 41 -26.54 -30.72 11.13
C GLY A 41 -25.40 -30.18 12.01
N THR A 42 -25.38 -30.51 13.30
CA THR A 42 -24.42 -29.91 14.26
C THR A 42 -23.09 -30.65 14.38
N ARG A 43 -23.08 -31.98 14.14
CA ARG A 43 -21.89 -32.84 14.29
C ARG A 43 -21.94 -34.00 13.30
N THR A 44 -20.77 -34.52 12.97
CA THR A 44 -20.64 -35.78 12.22
C THR A 44 -20.33 -36.96 13.14
N PHE A 45 -20.90 -38.11 12.79
CA PHE A 45 -20.76 -39.35 13.53
C PHE A 45 -20.14 -40.44 12.64
N ARG A 46 -19.29 -41.27 13.24
CA ARG A 46 -18.70 -42.44 12.59
C ARG A 46 -19.54 -43.68 12.91
N GLN A 47 -20.03 -44.35 11.87
CA GLN A 47 -20.81 -45.57 12.03
C GLN A 47 -19.92 -46.75 12.40
N ARG A 48 -20.38 -47.61 13.33
CA ARG A 48 -19.67 -48.81 13.76
C ARG A 48 -20.23 -50.05 13.06
N GLN A 49 -19.38 -51.02 12.76
CA GLN A 49 -19.72 -52.21 11.94
C GLN A 49 -20.65 -53.23 12.63
N HIS A 50 -20.88 -53.13 13.95
CA HIS A 50 -21.58 -54.16 14.73
C HIS A 50 -22.86 -53.66 15.43
N GLY A 51 -23.59 -52.72 14.83
CA GLY A 51 -24.86 -52.22 15.38
C GLY A 51 -24.74 -51.39 16.67
N ASN A 52 -23.51 -51.06 17.08
CA ASN A 52 -23.24 -50.17 18.20
C ASN A 52 -23.49 -48.71 17.84
N ASP A 53 -23.88 -47.92 18.84
CA ASP A 53 -24.13 -46.48 18.68
C ASP A 53 -22.94 -45.76 18.04
N ALA A 54 -23.27 -44.86 17.11
CA ALA A 54 -22.30 -44.08 16.37
C ALA A 54 -21.54 -43.14 17.32
N LEU A 55 -20.21 -43.02 17.12
CA LEU A 55 -19.40 -42.10 17.91
C LEU A 55 -19.29 -40.75 17.21
N PRO A 56 -19.37 -39.63 17.96
CA PRO A 56 -19.09 -38.33 17.39
C PRO A 56 -17.62 -38.27 16.95
N LEU A 57 -17.39 -37.68 15.78
CA LEU A 57 -16.02 -37.40 15.35
C LEU A 57 -15.41 -36.32 16.25
N PRO A 58 -14.12 -36.41 16.56
CA PRO A 58 -13.45 -35.36 17.31
C PRO A 58 -13.45 -34.05 16.47
N PRO A 59 -13.50 -32.86 17.10
CA PRO A 59 -13.69 -31.59 16.39
C PRO A 59 -12.61 -31.19 15.37
N PHE A 60 -11.47 -31.89 15.33
CA PHE A 60 -10.41 -31.69 14.34
C PHE A 60 -10.51 -32.65 13.14
N LEU A 61 -11.38 -33.66 13.21
CA LEU A 61 -11.73 -34.58 12.11
C LEU A 61 -13.17 -34.39 11.63
N ASP A 62 -14.02 -33.68 12.38
CA ASP A 62 -15.40 -33.39 11.99
C ASP A 62 -15.42 -32.31 10.89
N PRO A 63 -15.84 -32.64 9.65
CA PRO A 63 -15.89 -31.68 8.55
C PRO A 63 -16.79 -30.49 8.84
N ILE A 64 -17.86 -30.64 9.63
CA ILE A 64 -18.77 -29.53 10.00
C ILE A 64 -18.03 -28.55 10.92
N ALA A 65 -17.29 -29.08 11.90
CA ALA A 65 -16.48 -28.26 12.80
C ALA A 65 -15.31 -27.58 12.08
N ILE A 66 -14.69 -28.28 11.11
CA ILE A 66 -13.61 -27.73 10.27
C ILE A 66 -14.17 -26.63 9.35
N GLU A 67 -15.32 -26.84 8.71
CA GLU A 67 -15.96 -25.84 7.85
C GLU A 67 -16.34 -24.59 8.64
N ALA A 68 -16.97 -24.76 9.82
CA ALA A 68 -17.31 -23.63 10.68
C ALA A 68 -16.07 -22.82 11.10
N LYS A 69 -14.96 -23.50 11.43
CA LYS A 69 -13.67 -22.86 11.74
C LYS A 69 -12.97 -22.25 10.54
N THR A 70 -13.27 -22.65 9.32
CA THR A 70 -12.62 -22.12 8.11
C THR A 70 -13.48 -21.10 7.38
N ARG A 71 -14.80 -21.06 7.61
CA ARG A 71 -15.73 -20.12 6.95
C ARG A 71 -15.35 -18.66 7.15
N HIS A 72 -14.93 -18.27 8.35
CA HIS A 72 -14.47 -16.90 8.62
C HIS A 72 -13.11 -16.56 8.00
N LYS A 73 -12.32 -17.58 7.62
CA LYS A 73 -11.04 -17.42 6.94
C LYS A 73 -11.17 -17.38 5.42
N ARG A 74 -12.33 -17.81 4.88
CA ARG A 74 -12.60 -17.73 3.44
C ARG A 74 -12.72 -16.25 3.06
N PRO A 75 -12.03 -15.79 2.01
CA PRO A 75 -12.25 -14.46 1.46
C PRO A 75 -13.73 -14.28 1.13
N LYS A 76 -14.28 -13.11 1.42
CA LYS A 76 -15.62 -12.76 0.95
C LYS A 76 -15.58 -12.74 -0.58
N THR A 77 -16.59 -13.32 -1.22
CA THR A 77 -16.75 -13.22 -2.68
C THR A 77 -16.89 -11.75 -3.06
N TYR A 78 -16.17 -11.34 -4.10
CA TYR A 78 -16.30 -10.01 -4.67
C TYR A 78 -17.70 -9.88 -5.29
N GLN A 79 -18.37 -8.74 -5.10
CA GLN A 79 -19.62 -8.46 -5.79
C GLN A 79 -19.30 -8.00 -7.21
N ASP A 80 -20.06 -8.49 -8.19
CA ASP A 80 -19.92 -8.03 -9.57
C ASP A 80 -20.35 -6.57 -9.70
N GLU A 81 -19.64 -5.79 -10.52
CA GLU A 81 -19.90 -4.35 -10.69
C GLU A 81 -21.33 -4.05 -11.16
N GLN A 82 -21.94 -4.99 -11.88
CA GLN A 82 -23.30 -4.90 -12.40
C GLN A 82 -24.37 -5.07 -11.31
N GLU A 83 -24.04 -5.73 -10.20
CA GLU A 83 -24.96 -5.95 -9.08
C GLU A 83 -24.97 -4.78 -8.08
N LYS A 84 -24.10 -3.78 -8.28
CA LYS A 84 -24.00 -2.63 -7.38
C LYS A 84 -25.22 -1.71 -7.52
N THR A 85 -25.81 -1.41 -6.37
CA THR A 85 -26.85 -0.37 -6.26
C THR A 85 -26.33 0.98 -6.75
N GLU A 86 -27.21 1.86 -7.21
CA GLU A 86 -26.83 3.18 -7.71
C GLU A 86 -26.08 3.99 -6.64
N PHE A 87 -26.54 3.94 -5.39
CA PHE A 87 -25.85 4.57 -4.26
C PHE A 87 -24.44 4.01 -4.03
N GLN A 88 -24.22 2.70 -4.18
CA GLN A 88 -22.87 2.12 -4.07
C GLN A 88 -21.95 2.61 -5.19
N ARG A 89 -22.47 2.72 -6.42
CA ARG A 89 -21.71 3.27 -7.55
C ARG A 89 -21.32 4.72 -7.30
N GLU A 90 -22.26 5.52 -6.81
CA GLU A 90 -22.01 6.93 -6.45
C GLU A 90 -21.01 7.07 -5.29
N LEU A 91 -21.13 6.23 -4.26
CA LEU A 91 -20.23 6.22 -3.12
C LEU A 91 -18.80 5.82 -3.51
N GLU A 92 -18.64 4.84 -4.40
CA GLU A 92 -17.34 4.45 -4.94
C GLU A 92 -16.73 5.51 -5.86
N ALA A 93 -17.56 6.25 -6.60
CA ALA A 93 -17.13 7.36 -7.42
C ALA A 93 -16.69 8.58 -6.59
N ASN A 94 -17.16 8.72 -5.35
CA ASN A 94 -16.86 9.87 -4.51
C ASN A 94 -15.37 9.89 -4.07
N PRO A 95 -14.59 10.91 -4.45
CA PRO A 95 -13.16 10.99 -4.14
C PRO A 95 -12.89 11.15 -2.65
N PHE A 96 -13.74 11.89 -1.92
CA PHE A 96 -13.61 12.09 -0.49
C PHE A 96 -13.90 10.81 0.28
N ALA A 97 -14.93 10.06 -0.12
CA ALA A 97 -15.23 8.76 0.48
C ALA A 97 -14.03 7.81 0.34
N ASN A 98 -13.41 7.77 -0.84
CA ASN A 98 -12.21 6.99 -1.09
C ASN A 98 -11.01 7.46 -0.25
N ALA A 99 -10.79 8.77 -0.11
CA ALA A 99 -9.74 9.32 0.75
C ALA A 99 -9.93 8.91 2.22
N LEU A 100 -11.17 9.00 2.72
CA LEU A 100 -11.55 8.63 4.08
C LEU A 100 -11.51 7.12 4.33
N ALA A 101 -11.78 6.30 3.31
CA ALA A 101 -11.72 4.85 3.39
C ALA A 101 -10.28 4.32 3.54
N THR A 102 -9.26 5.15 3.29
CA THR A 102 -7.87 4.74 3.49
C THR A 102 -7.57 4.46 4.97
N PRO A 103 -6.64 3.54 5.28
CA PRO A 103 -6.35 3.17 6.66
C PRO A 103 -5.94 4.39 7.52
N VAL A 104 -6.53 4.50 8.70
CA VAL A 104 -6.15 5.53 9.68
C VAL A 104 -4.74 5.25 10.20
N ARG A 105 -3.93 6.30 10.27
CA ARG A 105 -2.54 6.29 10.72
C ARG A 105 -2.29 7.50 11.61
N GLN A 106 -1.30 7.38 12.49
CA GLN A 106 -0.88 8.47 13.36
C GLN A 106 0.23 9.29 12.68
N CYS A 107 0.06 10.60 12.67
CA CYS A 107 1.11 11.53 12.29
C CYS A 107 2.23 11.52 13.34
N ALA A 108 3.48 11.30 12.93
CA ALA A 108 4.63 11.25 13.83
C ALA A 108 4.99 12.62 14.42
N PHE A 109 4.58 13.72 13.78
CA PHE A 109 4.87 15.07 14.25
C PHE A 109 3.76 15.63 15.15
N THR A 110 2.51 15.60 14.70
CA THR A 110 1.36 16.19 15.42
C THR A 110 0.60 15.19 16.29
N GLN A 111 0.91 13.89 16.18
CA GLN A 111 0.19 12.78 16.83
C GLN A 111 -1.28 12.64 16.43
N ALA A 112 -1.77 13.43 15.47
CA ALA A 112 -3.12 13.33 14.95
C ALA A 112 -3.37 11.98 14.25
N LEU A 113 -4.57 11.43 14.41
CA LEU A 113 -5.03 10.23 13.72
C LEU A 113 -5.80 10.64 12.48
N LEU A 114 -5.25 10.36 11.30
CA LEU A 114 -5.85 10.74 10.02
C LEU A 114 -5.80 9.55 9.05
N PRO A 115 -6.75 9.44 8.10
CA PRO A 115 -6.61 8.54 6.97
C PRO A 115 -5.29 8.77 6.24
N SER A 116 -4.63 7.69 5.81
CA SER A 116 -3.30 7.76 5.18
C SER A 116 -3.25 8.61 3.90
N HIS A 117 -4.40 8.88 3.26
CA HIS A 117 -4.50 9.80 2.14
C HIS A 117 -3.97 11.21 2.49
N PHE A 118 -4.29 11.71 3.69
CA PHE A 118 -3.88 13.03 4.18
C PHE A 118 -2.47 13.04 4.80
N LEU A 119 -1.72 11.96 4.64
CA LEU A 119 -0.39 11.81 5.22
C LEU A 119 0.65 11.47 4.15
N ILE A 120 1.81 12.10 4.22
CA ILE A 120 3.00 11.74 3.45
C ILE A 120 3.76 10.62 4.18
N PRO A 121 3.97 9.46 3.55
CA PRO A 121 4.83 8.43 4.10
C PRO A 121 6.29 8.85 3.95
N MET A 122 7.03 8.80 5.05
CA MET A 122 8.47 9.06 5.13
C MET A 122 9.20 7.74 5.37
N VAL A 123 10.34 7.57 4.72
CA VAL A 123 11.13 6.33 4.77
C VAL A 123 12.62 6.62 4.89
N ALA A 124 13.33 5.78 5.64
CA ALA A 124 14.78 5.83 5.68
C ALA A 124 15.34 5.00 4.53
N HIS A 125 16.34 5.51 3.82
CA HIS A 125 17.06 4.75 2.83
C HIS A 125 18.57 5.00 2.90
N ILE A 126 19.35 4.04 2.41
CA ILE A 126 20.80 4.06 2.45
C ILE A 126 21.33 4.25 1.03
N THR A 127 22.14 5.27 0.84
CA THR A 127 22.90 5.46 -0.40
C THR A 127 24.30 4.86 -0.19
N PRO A 128 24.69 3.84 -0.98
CA PRO A 128 26.03 3.29 -0.90
C PRO A 128 27.05 4.37 -1.28
N PRO A 129 28.28 4.32 -0.74
CA PRO A 129 29.32 5.25 -1.14
C PRO A 129 29.64 5.06 -2.63
N PRO A 130 30.00 6.13 -3.35
CA PRO A 130 30.48 6.00 -4.72
C PRO A 130 31.74 5.12 -4.74
N GLU A 131 31.83 4.24 -5.75
CA GLU A 131 32.83 3.16 -5.79
C GLU A 131 34.28 3.68 -5.82
N GLU A 132 34.52 4.90 -6.31
CA GLU A 132 35.86 5.48 -6.39
C GLU A 132 35.83 6.97 -6.09
N ASN A 133 36.62 7.38 -5.09
CA ASN A 133 37.15 8.73 -5.03
C ASN A 133 38.66 8.60 -5.17
N GLU A 134 39.27 9.42 -6.03
CA GLU A 134 40.72 9.46 -6.31
C GLU A 134 41.61 9.62 -5.07
N SER A 135 41.01 9.90 -3.91
CA SER A 135 41.68 10.14 -2.62
C SER A 135 41.94 8.89 -1.76
N GLY A 136 41.56 7.68 -2.20
CA GLY A 136 41.85 6.41 -1.48
C GLY A 136 41.20 6.25 -0.09
N LYS A 137 40.35 7.19 0.33
CA LYS A 137 39.60 7.14 1.60
C LYS A 137 38.24 6.48 1.36
N ARG A 138 37.94 5.40 2.08
CA ARG A 138 36.61 4.77 2.08
C ARG A 138 35.57 5.76 2.60
N GLN A 139 34.68 6.23 1.73
CA GLN A 139 33.53 7.01 2.16
C GLN A 139 32.51 6.11 2.86
N ALA A 140 31.84 6.64 3.89
CA ALA A 140 30.78 5.93 4.58
C ALA A 140 29.47 6.05 3.78
N SER A 141 28.61 5.03 3.86
CA SER A 141 27.24 5.10 3.33
C SER A 141 26.46 6.23 4.00
N THR A 142 25.65 6.95 3.22
CA THR A 142 24.82 8.04 3.73
C THR A 142 23.40 7.54 3.97
N ILE A 143 22.81 7.93 5.10
CA ILE A 143 21.43 7.61 5.44
C ILE A 143 20.57 8.83 5.14
N HIS A 144 19.45 8.64 4.46
CA HIS A 144 18.54 9.70 4.06
C HIS A 144 17.14 9.42 4.62
N LEU A 145 16.45 10.46 5.08
CA LEU A 145 15.03 10.41 5.38
C LEU A 145 14.26 11.19 4.31
N SER A 146 13.44 10.50 3.51
CA SER A 146 12.78 11.09 2.34
C SER A 146 11.33 10.61 2.21
N PRO A 147 10.48 11.32 1.44
CA PRO A 147 9.12 10.87 1.14
C PRO A 147 9.13 9.62 0.24
N ASP A 148 8.36 8.62 0.64
CA ASP A 148 8.11 7.37 -0.08
C ASP A 148 7.01 7.56 -1.15
N ILE A 149 7.16 8.61 -1.96
CA ILE A 149 6.32 8.90 -3.14
C ILE A 149 7.22 8.69 -4.36
N ASN A 150 6.90 7.68 -5.18
CA ASN A 150 7.67 7.31 -6.38
C ASN A 150 9.19 7.32 -6.15
N LEU A 151 9.63 6.86 -4.98
CA LEU A 151 11.04 6.90 -4.62
C LEU A 151 11.81 5.90 -5.47
N ASP A 152 12.80 6.38 -6.23
CA ASP A 152 13.65 5.56 -7.10
C ASP A 152 14.87 5.03 -6.33
N VAL A 153 14.60 4.16 -5.35
CA VAL A 153 15.62 3.50 -4.54
C VAL A 153 15.25 2.03 -4.41
N PRO A 154 16.17 1.08 -4.67
CA PRO A 154 15.90 -0.34 -4.52
C PRO A 154 15.31 -0.68 -3.15
N ARG A 155 14.37 -1.63 -3.10
CA ARG A 155 13.65 -1.98 -1.85
C ARG A 155 14.59 -2.47 -0.76
N GLU A 156 15.72 -3.05 -1.14
CA GLU A 156 16.73 -3.62 -0.25
C GLU A 156 17.47 -2.54 0.55
N LEU A 157 17.57 -1.35 -0.05
CA LEU A 157 18.19 -0.13 0.48
C LEU A 157 17.17 0.79 1.15
N ARG A 158 15.90 0.39 1.20
CA ARG A 158 14.81 1.14 1.83
C ARG A 158 14.34 0.43 3.10
N SER A 159 14.09 1.20 4.15
CA SER A 159 13.53 0.64 5.38
C SER A 159 12.11 0.13 5.12
N PRO A 160 11.74 -1.07 5.60
CA PRO A 160 10.39 -1.61 5.43
C PRO A 160 9.35 -0.84 6.25
N SER A 161 9.79 -0.12 7.29
CA SER A 161 8.93 0.70 8.14
C SER A 161 8.78 2.11 7.57
N ARG A 162 7.56 2.65 7.69
CA ARG A 162 7.22 4.01 7.30
C ARG A 162 6.79 4.81 8.52
N SER A 163 7.12 6.08 8.50
CA SER A 163 6.58 7.09 9.40
C SER A 163 5.63 7.96 8.57
N TYR A 164 4.61 8.54 9.18
CA TYR A 164 3.62 9.33 8.45
C TYR A 164 3.63 10.75 8.99
N VAL A 165 3.58 11.74 8.11
CA VAL A 165 3.52 13.16 8.46
C VAL A 165 2.34 13.76 7.72
N ILE A 166 1.61 14.71 8.33
CA ILE A 166 0.49 15.37 7.66
C ILE A 166 0.94 16.00 6.34
N ALA A 167 0.11 15.87 5.30
CA ALA A 167 0.36 16.38 3.96
C ALA A 167 0.09 17.89 3.89
N ASP A 168 0.86 18.63 4.66
CA ASP A 168 0.77 20.08 4.80
C ASP A 168 2.16 20.70 4.55
N ARG A 169 2.21 21.66 3.65
CA ARG A 169 3.45 22.32 3.24
C ARG A 169 4.10 23.10 4.39
N GLU A 170 3.31 23.76 5.23
CA GLU A 170 3.79 24.54 6.37
C GLU A 170 4.43 23.65 7.43
N VAL A 171 3.90 22.44 7.61
CA VAL A 171 4.47 21.46 8.52
C VAL A 171 5.87 21.04 8.06
N PHE A 172 6.07 20.77 6.78
CA PHE A 172 7.40 20.44 6.25
C PHE A 172 8.38 21.61 6.33
N LYS A 173 7.93 22.85 6.07
CA LYS A 173 8.72 24.06 6.31
C LYS A 173 9.12 24.20 7.78
N THR A 174 8.21 23.90 8.71
CA THR A 174 8.47 23.96 10.15
C THR A 174 9.47 22.87 10.59
N LEU A 175 9.37 21.67 10.03
CA LEU A 175 10.27 20.56 10.30
C LEU A 175 11.71 20.88 9.88
N SER A 176 11.88 21.49 8.70
CA SER A 176 13.18 21.94 8.19
C SER A 176 13.73 23.14 8.98
N SER A 177 12.94 24.21 9.14
CA SER A 177 13.39 25.46 9.78
C SER A 177 13.74 25.30 11.26
N ARG A 178 12.94 24.52 12.01
CA ARG A 178 13.17 24.28 13.45
C ARG A 178 14.01 23.03 13.73
N ASN A 179 14.54 22.38 12.69
CA ASN A 179 15.34 21.14 12.80
C ASN A 179 14.64 20.03 13.62
N LYS A 180 13.30 19.92 13.49
CA LYS A 180 12.47 18.94 14.22
C LYS A 180 12.26 17.63 13.46
N TRP A 181 12.72 17.55 12.22
CA TRP A 181 12.63 16.35 11.38
C TRP A 181 13.19 15.06 12.01
N PRO A 182 14.16 15.04 12.96
CA PRO A 182 14.60 13.78 13.57
C PRO A 182 13.50 13.05 14.33
N LEU A 183 12.46 13.76 14.78
CA LEU A 183 11.30 13.19 15.47
C LEU A 183 10.46 12.27 14.55
N ILE A 184 10.58 12.45 13.24
CA ILE A 184 9.86 11.64 12.25
C ILE A 184 10.49 10.25 12.12
N ALA A 185 11.79 10.12 12.39
CA ALA A 185 12.51 8.86 12.26
C ALA A 185 12.08 7.86 13.35
N SER A 186 11.34 6.83 12.95
CA SER A 186 10.87 5.80 13.88
C SER A 186 12.01 4.91 14.40
N GLU A 187 11.84 4.35 15.60
CA GLU A 187 12.78 3.37 16.15
C GLU A 187 12.98 2.16 15.24
N ARG A 188 11.92 1.74 14.52
CA ARG A 188 12.00 0.63 13.57
C ARG A 188 12.92 0.95 12.39
N MET A 189 12.91 2.20 11.91
CA MET A 189 13.86 2.64 10.88
C MET A 189 15.29 2.64 11.44
N LYS A 190 15.50 3.16 12.66
CA LYS A 190 16.82 3.13 13.32
C LYS A 190 17.35 1.71 13.47
N LYS A 191 16.51 0.79 13.93
CA LYS A 191 16.83 -0.64 14.06
C LYS A 191 17.21 -1.26 12.71
N TRP A 192 16.45 -0.97 11.66
CA TRP A 192 16.75 -1.47 10.32
C TRP A 192 18.07 -0.91 9.78
N VAL A 193 18.34 0.39 9.94
CA VAL A 193 19.60 1.01 9.52
C VAL A 193 20.79 0.42 10.28
N GLY A 194 20.67 0.26 11.62
CA GLY A 194 21.72 -0.35 12.43
C GLY A 194 22.04 -1.78 11.97
N LEU A 195 21.01 -2.59 11.72
CA LEU A 195 21.18 -3.94 11.19
C LEU A 195 21.85 -3.95 9.81
N ARG A 196 21.48 -3.02 8.92
CA ARG A 196 22.07 -2.93 7.57
C ARG A 196 23.52 -2.48 7.58
N LEU A 197 23.89 -1.60 8.50
CA LEU A 197 25.25 -1.07 8.63
C LEU A 197 26.13 -1.89 9.58
N GLY A 198 25.60 -2.94 10.22
CA GLY A 198 26.32 -3.74 11.22
C GLY A 198 26.66 -2.96 12.49
N ARG A 199 25.84 -1.96 12.86
CA ARG A 199 26.04 -1.08 14.02
C ARG A 199 24.94 -1.28 15.05
N ASP A 200 25.23 -0.94 16.29
CA ASP A 200 24.19 -0.85 17.31
C ASP A 200 23.23 0.31 17.00
N TRP A 201 21.96 -0.01 16.88
CA TRP A 201 20.90 0.93 16.50
C TRP A 201 20.58 1.93 17.62
N GLN A 202 20.87 1.58 18.88
CA GLN A 202 20.67 2.48 20.02
C GLN A 202 21.69 3.62 20.03
N ALA A 203 22.91 3.33 19.58
CA ALA A 203 23.98 4.31 19.46
C ALA A 203 23.78 5.30 18.29
N LEU A 204 22.95 4.96 17.30
CA LEU A 204 22.72 5.81 16.12
C LEU A 204 22.01 7.12 16.49
N LYS A 205 22.64 8.24 16.12
CA LYS A 205 22.09 9.59 16.33
C LYS A 205 21.51 10.13 15.02
N VAL A 206 20.18 10.12 14.91
CA VAL A 206 19.45 10.55 13.70
C VAL A 206 19.87 11.95 13.26
N ASN A 207 19.93 12.91 14.18
CA ASN A 207 20.29 14.30 13.88
C ASN A 207 21.74 14.51 13.38
N ARG A 208 22.64 13.54 13.54
CA ARG A 208 24.05 13.64 13.13
C ARG A 208 24.38 12.75 11.94
N GLU A 209 23.80 11.56 11.89
CA GLU A 209 24.14 10.53 10.91
C GLU A 209 23.18 10.47 9.73
N TRP A 210 21.99 11.06 9.87
CA TRP A 210 20.97 11.03 8.82
C TRP A 210 20.89 12.39 8.16
N THR A 211 20.57 12.36 6.88
CA THR A 211 20.42 13.55 6.05
C THR A 211 18.95 13.82 5.79
N TRP A 212 18.64 15.11 5.80
CA TRP A 212 17.32 15.65 5.55
C TRP A 212 17.47 16.77 4.52
N ASP A 213 16.62 16.76 3.49
CA ASP A 213 16.61 17.84 2.53
C ASP A 213 15.96 19.09 3.15
N LYS A 214 16.66 20.23 3.10
CA LYS A 214 16.10 21.49 3.61
C LYS A 214 14.85 21.90 2.82
N LYS A 215 14.82 21.60 1.52
CA LYS A 215 13.73 21.92 0.57
C LYS A 215 12.79 20.74 0.34
N ILE A 216 12.60 19.91 1.37
CA ILE A 216 11.75 18.73 1.29
C ILE A 216 10.31 19.05 0.85
N ASP A 217 9.81 20.25 1.15
CA ASP A 217 8.46 20.68 0.78
C ASP A 217 8.31 20.86 -0.74
N GLU A 218 9.35 21.38 -1.38
CA GLU A 218 9.47 21.48 -2.84
C GLU A 218 9.61 20.08 -3.47
N VAL A 219 10.42 19.21 -2.87
CA VAL A 219 10.59 17.81 -3.33
C VAL A 219 9.28 17.03 -3.26
N ILE A 220 8.49 17.20 -2.19
CA ILE A 220 7.17 16.57 -2.06
C ILE A 220 6.22 17.12 -3.11
N LEU A 221 6.20 18.44 -3.31
CA LEU A 221 5.36 19.08 -4.33
C LEU A 221 5.65 18.52 -5.72
N GLU A 222 6.94 18.45 -6.08
CA GLU A 222 7.38 17.91 -7.36
C GLU A 222 6.93 16.46 -7.56
N LYS A 223 7.15 15.61 -6.55
CA LYS A 223 6.74 14.20 -6.59
C LYS A 223 5.22 14.02 -6.71
N LEU A 224 4.42 14.87 -6.06
CA LEU A 224 2.96 14.84 -6.18
C LEU A 224 2.51 15.27 -7.58
N ARG A 225 3.12 16.33 -8.14
CA ARG A 225 2.88 16.78 -9.53
C ARG A 225 3.24 15.70 -10.54
N ASP A 226 4.39 15.05 -10.36
CA ASP A 226 4.82 13.98 -11.26
C ASP A 226 3.88 12.77 -11.19
N ASN A 227 3.38 12.44 -9.99
CA ASN A 227 2.39 11.39 -9.83
C ASN A 227 1.09 11.71 -10.59
N VAL A 228 0.59 12.95 -10.49
CA VAL A 228 -0.57 13.39 -11.29
C VAL A 228 -0.25 13.30 -12.78
N GLY A 229 0.92 13.75 -13.23
CA GLY A 229 1.33 13.67 -14.64
C GLY A 229 1.41 12.25 -15.17
N VAL A 230 1.89 11.28 -14.36
CA VAL A 230 1.87 9.85 -14.71
C VAL A 230 0.43 9.36 -14.88
N LYS A 231 -0.46 9.67 -13.93
CA LYS A 231 -1.87 9.24 -13.97
C LYS A 231 -2.67 9.89 -15.09
N MET A 232 -2.34 11.13 -15.44
CA MET A 232 -2.90 11.80 -16.60
C MET A 232 -2.48 11.12 -17.91
N ARG A 233 -1.20 10.77 -18.07
CA ARG A 233 -0.74 10.03 -19.26
C ARG A 233 -1.40 8.67 -19.38
N GLU A 234 -1.57 7.95 -18.26
CA GLU A 234 -2.34 6.69 -18.23
C GLU A 234 -3.79 6.91 -18.70
N ALA A 235 -4.47 7.95 -18.20
CA ALA A 235 -5.84 8.29 -18.61
C ALA A 235 -5.94 8.71 -20.10
N GLN A 236 -4.94 9.45 -20.59
CA GLN A 236 -4.84 9.86 -21.99
C GLN A 236 -4.65 8.66 -22.92
N GLN A 237 -3.75 7.74 -22.56
CA GLN A 237 -3.53 6.50 -23.33
C GLN A 237 -4.77 5.60 -23.35
N ALA A 238 -5.59 5.66 -22.30
CA ALA A 238 -6.88 4.97 -22.24
C ALA A 238 -8.01 5.69 -23.00
N GLY A 239 -7.76 6.88 -23.58
CA GLY A 239 -8.78 7.66 -24.30
C GLY A 239 -9.86 8.27 -23.40
N LEU A 240 -9.55 8.47 -22.11
CA LEU A 240 -10.52 8.95 -21.10
C LEU A 240 -10.49 10.47 -20.92
N LEU A 241 -9.53 11.15 -21.54
CA LEU A 241 -9.44 12.61 -21.58
C LEU A 241 -10.01 13.09 -22.91
N VAL A 242 -11.11 13.84 -22.85
CA VAL A 242 -11.81 14.38 -24.02
C VAL A 242 -11.88 15.89 -23.90
N HIS A 243 -11.79 16.61 -25.01
CA HIS A 243 -12.01 18.06 -25.04
C HIS A 243 -13.45 18.39 -24.64
N GLU A 244 -13.65 19.45 -23.86
CA GLU A 244 -14.97 19.86 -23.38
C GLU A 244 -15.99 20.01 -24.54
N ASP A 245 -15.56 20.59 -25.67
CA ASP A 245 -16.40 20.79 -26.86
C ASP A 245 -16.80 19.48 -27.57
N ALA A 246 -16.05 18.40 -27.36
CA ALA A 246 -16.30 17.08 -27.93
C ALA A 246 -17.06 16.15 -26.97
N VAL A 247 -17.44 16.64 -25.78
CA VAL A 247 -18.20 15.85 -24.81
C VAL A 247 -19.63 15.66 -25.33
N GLY A 248 -19.91 14.46 -25.84
CA GLY A 248 -21.27 13.99 -26.08
C GLY A 248 -22.04 13.72 -24.78
N THR A 249 -22.94 12.74 -24.79
CA THR A 249 -23.71 12.27 -23.60
C THR A 249 -22.90 11.39 -22.62
N GLY A 250 -21.57 11.48 -22.63
CA GLY A 250 -20.71 10.67 -21.76
C GLY A 250 -20.86 11.04 -20.28
N ASP A 251 -20.80 10.04 -19.39
CA ASP A 251 -20.75 10.30 -17.95
C ASP A 251 -19.39 10.93 -17.61
N VAL A 252 -19.41 12.22 -17.32
CA VAL A 252 -18.23 13.01 -16.95
C VAL A 252 -17.86 12.73 -15.49
N ALA A 253 -16.60 12.49 -15.14
CA ALA A 253 -16.18 12.41 -13.74
C ALA A 253 -15.91 13.80 -13.14
N PHE A 254 -14.99 14.54 -13.77
CA PHE A 254 -14.51 15.86 -13.33
C PHE A 254 -13.88 16.62 -14.51
N GLY A 255 -13.75 17.94 -14.36
CA GLY A 255 -13.13 18.83 -15.34
C GLY A 255 -11.69 19.21 -14.98
N LEU A 256 -10.87 19.44 -16.01
CA LEU A 256 -9.50 19.93 -15.93
C LEU A 256 -9.39 21.20 -16.77
N ARG A 257 -9.07 22.32 -16.15
CA ARG A 257 -9.05 23.63 -16.81
C ARG A 257 -7.69 24.31 -16.67
N ALA A 258 -7.34 25.14 -17.65
CA ALA A 258 -6.26 26.11 -17.52
C ALA A 258 -6.82 27.43 -16.94
N GLY A 259 -6.20 27.97 -15.88
CA GLY A 259 -6.70 29.12 -15.10
C GLY A 259 -6.89 30.44 -15.86
N ASN A 260 -6.55 30.47 -17.14
CA ASN A 260 -6.60 31.67 -17.99
C ASN A 260 -7.95 31.81 -18.73
N THR A 261 -8.82 30.80 -18.71
CA THR A 261 -10.15 30.87 -19.32
C THR A 261 -11.13 31.53 -18.35
N THR A 262 -11.16 32.87 -18.37
CA THR A 262 -12.21 33.72 -17.77
C THR A 262 -13.58 33.60 -18.47
N GLY A 263 -13.86 32.46 -19.11
CA GLY A 263 -15.13 32.19 -19.74
C GLY A 263 -16.18 31.84 -18.70
N ASP A 264 -17.19 32.71 -18.56
CA ASP A 264 -18.43 32.42 -17.85
C ASP A 264 -18.91 31.02 -18.23
N ILE A 265 -19.20 30.23 -17.20
CA ILE A 265 -19.70 28.86 -17.30
C ILE A 265 -20.92 28.86 -18.20
N SER A 266 -20.91 28.08 -19.29
CA SER A 266 -22.17 27.66 -19.91
C SER A 266 -22.87 26.73 -18.90
N PRO A 267 -24.01 27.16 -18.30
CA PRO A 267 -24.54 26.61 -17.04
C PRO A 267 -25.22 25.22 -17.16
N GLY A 268 -24.87 24.46 -18.20
CA GLY A 268 -25.53 23.20 -18.58
C GLY A 268 -24.76 21.92 -18.23
N GLN A 269 -23.44 21.84 -18.48
CA GLN A 269 -22.78 20.55 -18.66
C GLN A 269 -22.02 20.00 -17.42
N LEU A 270 -21.53 20.86 -16.52
CA LEU A 270 -20.72 20.48 -15.34
C LEU A 270 -21.44 20.61 -14.00
N ARG A 271 -22.78 20.73 -13.97
CA ARG A 271 -23.54 20.97 -12.72
C ARG A 271 -23.16 19.96 -11.62
N GLY A 272 -22.44 20.44 -10.60
CA GLY A 272 -22.09 19.69 -9.39
C GLY A 272 -20.81 18.84 -9.46
N LYS A 273 -20.05 18.86 -10.55
CA LYS A 273 -18.80 18.08 -10.69
C LYS A 273 -17.57 18.95 -10.42
N GLU A 274 -16.54 18.36 -9.82
CA GLU A 274 -15.30 19.06 -9.45
C GLU A 274 -14.54 19.55 -10.70
N VAL A 275 -13.97 20.74 -10.62
CA VAL A 275 -13.11 21.30 -11.66
C VAL A 275 -11.78 21.69 -11.04
N TYR A 276 -10.69 21.14 -11.58
CA TYR A 276 -9.35 21.39 -11.10
C TYR A 276 -8.64 22.39 -12.02
N ASP A 277 -8.05 23.43 -11.43
CA ASP A 277 -7.16 24.36 -12.14
C ASP A 277 -5.77 23.75 -12.25
N MET A 278 -5.46 23.26 -13.44
CA MET A 278 -4.22 22.53 -13.71
C MET A 278 -3.02 23.46 -13.85
N THR A 279 -3.23 24.73 -14.20
CA THR A 279 -2.14 25.72 -14.24
C THR A 279 -1.65 26.05 -12.84
N VAL A 280 -2.57 26.16 -11.88
CA VAL A 280 -2.24 26.34 -10.46
C VAL A 280 -1.58 25.08 -9.90
N LEU A 281 -2.18 23.90 -10.14
CA LEU A 281 -1.72 22.65 -9.54
C LEU A 281 -0.38 22.14 -10.10
N LEU A 282 -0.22 22.07 -11.43
CA LEU A 282 0.98 21.52 -12.07
C LEU A 282 2.00 22.59 -12.46
N GLY A 283 1.56 23.83 -12.69
CA GLY A 283 2.34 24.87 -13.36
C GLY A 283 2.17 24.81 -14.88
N ASP A 284 2.28 25.98 -15.52
CA ASP A 284 2.05 26.14 -16.97
C ASP A 284 2.94 25.23 -17.82
N GLU A 285 4.23 25.13 -17.50
CA GLU A 285 5.19 24.32 -18.27
C GLU A 285 4.83 22.82 -18.26
N LYS A 286 4.49 22.28 -17.09
CA LYS A 286 4.13 20.86 -16.95
C LYS A 286 2.77 20.57 -17.58
N TRP A 287 1.81 21.50 -17.47
CA TRP A 287 0.52 21.39 -18.13
C TRP A 287 0.64 21.38 -19.65
N GLN A 288 1.38 22.35 -20.22
CA GLN A 288 1.64 22.43 -21.65
C GLN A 288 2.43 21.22 -22.17
N GLY A 289 3.35 20.67 -21.37
CA GLY A 289 4.06 19.43 -21.72
C GLY A 289 3.15 18.20 -21.80
N LEU A 290 1.98 18.20 -21.14
CA LEU A 290 1.04 17.08 -21.14
C LEU A 290 -0.04 17.22 -22.22
N VAL A 291 -0.60 18.41 -22.39
CA VAL A 291 -1.75 18.66 -23.29
C VAL A 291 -1.34 19.31 -24.61
N GLY A 292 -0.10 19.80 -24.71
CA GLY A 292 0.42 20.56 -25.84
C GLY A 292 0.29 22.08 -25.62
N ALA A 293 0.74 22.86 -26.61
CA ALA A 293 0.77 24.32 -26.54
C ALA A 293 -0.61 24.99 -26.52
N GLN A 294 -1.69 24.24 -26.80
CA GLN A 294 -3.05 24.74 -26.72
C GLN A 294 -3.58 24.50 -25.29
N SER A 295 -3.92 25.58 -24.58
CA SER A 295 -4.63 25.49 -23.31
C SER A 295 -6.07 25.08 -23.60
N VAL A 296 -6.34 23.78 -23.58
CA VAL A 296 -7.68 23.26 -23.84
C VAL A 296 -8.31 22.77 -22.55
N ASP A 297 -9.56 23.15 -22.33
CA ASP A 297 -10.38 22.60 -21.25
C ASP A 297 -10.67 21.12 -21.57
N LEU A 298 -10.28 20.26 -20.64
CA LEU A 298 -10.40 18.81 -20.76
C LEU A 298 -11.41 18.30 -19.75
N VAL A 299 -12.12 17.26 -20.14
CA VAL A 299 -13.07 16.55 -19.31
C VAL A 299 -12.64 15.10 -19.20
N VAL A 300 -12.67 14.59 -17.98
CA VAL A 300 -12.32 13.20 -17.68
C VAL A 300 -13.61 12.38 -17.65
N LEU A 301 -13.66 11.29 -18.43
CA LEU A 301 -14.80 10.38 -18.44
C LEU A 301 -14.82 9.47 -17.21
N GLY A 302 -16.02 9.16 -16.70
CA GLY A 302 -16.27 8.28 -15.57
C GLY A 302 -15.85 6.85 -15.85
N ALA A 303 -14.70 6.46 -15.30
CA ALA A 303 -14.24 5.07 -15.29
C ALA A 303 -13.47 4.76 -14.01
N SER A 304 -13.45 3.49 -13.59
CA SER A 304 -12.71 3.04 -12.40
C SER A 304 -11.23 3.40 -12.45
N SER A 305 -10.62 3.41 -13.65
CA SER A 305 -9.23 3.82 -13.88
C SER A 305 -8.97 5.31 -13.59
N THR A 306 -9.99 6.17 -13.67
CA THR A 306 -9.86 7.62 -13.42
C THR A 306 -9.93 7.99 -11.95
N GLN A 307 -10.42 7.09 -11.09
CA GLN A 307 -10.47 7.31 -9.64
C GLN A 307 -9.06 7.52 -9.06
N ALA A 308 -8.05 6.81 -9.57
CA ALA A 308 -6.66 6.99 -9.15
C ALA A 308 -6.12 8.38 -9.51
N LEU A 309 -6.52 8.92 -10.66
CA LEU A 309 -6.17 10.28 -11.07
C LEU A 309 -6.87 11.31 -10.17
N GLN A 310 -8.17 11.17 -9.92
CA GLN A 310 -8.91 12.07 -9.04
C GLN A 310 -8.36 12.08 -7.62
N GLN A 311 -8.02 10.91 -7.06
CA GLN A 311 -7.37 10.82 -5.75
C GLN A 311 -5.99 11.50 -5.74
N ALA A 312 -5.22 11.39 -6.82
CA ALA A 312 -3.93 12.06 -6.92
C ALA A 312 -4.08 13.60 -6.99
N LEU A 313 -5.08 14.09 -7.72
CA LEU A 313 -5.43 15.51 -7.82
C LEU A 313 -5.88 16.05 -6.47
N LEU A 314 -6.83 15.37 -5.81
CA LEU A 314 -7.31 15.75 -4.48
C LEU A 314 -6.16 15.85 -3.47
N ARG A 315 -5.22 14.89 -3.51
CA ARG A 315 -4.05 14.90 -2.62
C ARG A 315 -3.11 16.06 -2.91
N LEU A 316 -2.88 16.39 -4.19
CA LEU A 316 -2.05 17.52 -4.58
C LEU A 316 -2.71 18.85 -4.19
N ASP A 317 -4.00 18.98 -4.47
CA ASP A 317 -4.79 20.15 -4.09
C ASP A 317 -4.77 20.36 -2.57
N HIS A 318 -5.03 19.32 -1.78
CA HIS A 318 -4.95 19.40 -0.32
C HIS A 318 -3.57 19.87 0.17
N TYR A 319 -2.48 19.36 -0.44
CA TYR A 319 -1.13 19.77 -0.09
C TYR A 319 -0.85 21.25 -0.41
N MET A 320 -1.44 21.78 -1.48
CA MET A 320 -1.28 23.19 -1.86
C MET A 320 -2.21 24.15 -1.11
N SER A 321 -3.45 23.74 -0.87
CA SER A 321 -4.51 24.52 -0.22
C SER A 321 -4.32 24.70 1.29
N SER A 322 -3.26 24.12 1.86
CA SER A 322 -2.79 24.40 3.22
C SER A 322 -2.21 25.82 3.33
N THR A 323 -3.07 26.80 3.17
CA THR A 323 -2.84 28.19 3.55
C THR A 323 -3.41 28.35 4.96
N SER A 324 -2.52 28.37 5.96
CA SER A 324 -2.72 28.96 7.29
C SER A 324 -4.16 28.99 7.84
N GLY A 325 -4.55 27.95 8.58
CA GLY A 325 -5.61 28.06 9.59
C GLY A 325 -5.02 28.37 10.95
#